data_AF-A0A8H3HJG5-F1
#
_entry.id   AF-A0A8H3HJG5-F1
#
_cell.length_a   1.000
_cell.length_b   1.000
_cell.length_c   1.000
_cell.angle_alpha   90.00
_cell.angle_beta   90.00
_cell.angle_gamma   90.00
#
_symmetry.space_group_name_H-M   'P 1'
#
loop_
_entity.id
_entity.type
_entity.pdbx_description
1 polymer ?
#
loop_
_entity_poly.entity_id
_entity_poly.type
_entity_poly.pdbx_seq_one_letter_code
_entity_poly.pdbx_strand_id
1 'polypeptide(L)' 'MLFDIIQAVNYLDIKPLLDLGTKAVSDSIKGKTPEEIRKIFSIASDFTPEEEAQIKRVRENGCVEDR' A
#
# COMPACT_ATOMS: atom_id res chain seq x y z
N MET A 1 -14.42 -7.37 2.45
CA MET A 1 -14.20 -8.34 3.54
C MET A 1 -13.07 -7.92 4.47
N LEU A 2 -11.78 -8.04 4.10
CA LEU A 2 -10.67 -7.67 5.01
C LEU A 2 -10.66 -6.18 5.38
N PHE A 3 -10.88 -5.29 4.40
CA PHE A 3 -10.98 -3.85 4.65
C PHE A 3 -12.15 -3.48 5.57
N ASP A 4 -13.31 -4.12 5.40
CA ASP A 4 -14.48 -3.86 6.24
C ASP A 4 -14.23 -4.27 7.69
N ILE A 5 -13.51 -5.37 7.91
CA ILE A 5 -13.07 -5.82 9.24
C ILE A 5 -12.11 -4.81 9.85
N ILE A 6 -11.08 -4.37 9.11
CA ILE A 6 -10.12 -3.35 9.57
C ILE A 6 -10.84 -2.05 9.94
N GLN A 7 -11.81 -1.63 9.11
CA GLN A 7 -12.58 -0.42 9.35
C GLN A 7 -13.49 -0.54 10.58
N ALA A 8 -14.18 -1.68 10.75
CA ALA A 8 -15.00 -1.94 11.93
C ALA A 8 -14.15 -2.00 13.22
N VAL A 9 -12.99 -2.63 13.16
CA VAL A 9 -12.03 -2.70 14.26
C VAL A 9 -11.48 -1.33 14.62
N ASN A 10 -11.17 -0.49 13.61
CA ASN A 10 -10.75 0.89 13.81
C ASN A 10 -11.86 1.73 14.45
N TYR A 11 -13.12 1.52 14.03
CA TYR A 11 -14.28 2.18 14.63
C TYR A 11 -14.51 1.77 16.10
N LEU A 12 -14.26 0.50 16.43
CA LEU A 12 -14.37 -0.05 17.79
C LEU A 12 -13.12 0.19 18.67
N ASP A 13 -12.08 0.85 18.14
CA ASP A 13 -10.79 1.14 18.79
C ASP A 13 -10.07 -0.08 19.40
N ILE A 14 -10.13 -1.22 18.70
CA ILE A 14 -9.45 -2.45 19.15
C ILE A 14 -8.06 -2.54 18.51
N LYS A 15 -7.08 -1.85 19.10
CA LYS A 15 -5.71 -1.75 18.56
C LYS A 15 -5.03 -3.08 18.18
N PRO A 16 -5.09 -4.16 18.99
CA PRO A 16 -4.40 -5.41 18.64
C PRO A 16 -4.95 -6.08 17.37
N LEU A 17 -6.27 -5.95 17.13
CA LEU A 17 -6.91 -6.48 15.93
C LEU A 17 -6.62 -5.58 14.72
N LEU A 18 -6.48 -4.27 14.94
CA LEU A 18 -6.12 -3.30 13.91
C LEU A 18 -4.70 -3.58 13.39
N ASP A 19 -3.76 -3.82 14.32
CA ASP A 19 -2.37 -4.15 14.00
C ASP A 19 -2.27 -5.46 13.22
N LEU A 20 -3.04 -6.49 13.60
CA LEU A 20 -3.07 -7.76 12.89
C LEU A 20 -3.61 -7.59 11.46
N GLY A 21 -4.70 -6.84 11.29
CA GLY A 21 -5.30 -6.57 9.99
C GLY A 21 -4.36 -5.76 9.09
N THR A 22 -3.73 -4.74 9.64
CA THR A 22 -2.76 -3.89 8.92
C THR A 22 -1.52 -4.69 8.53
N LYS A 23 -1.06 -5.61 9.38
CA LYS A 23 0.05 -6.53 9.06
C LYS A 23 -0.29 -7.45 7.88
N ALA A 24 -1.48 -8.02 7.84
CA ALA A 24 -1.90 -8.86 6.72
C ALA A 24 -1.96 -8.09 5.39
N VAL A 25 -2.39 -6.81 5.42
CA VAL A 25 -2.35 -5.92 4.26
C VAL A 25 -0.91 -5.61 3.85
N SER A 26 -0.04 -5.30 4.81
CA SER A 26 1.39 -5.08 4.58
C SER A 26 2.05 -6.28 3.90
N ASP A 27 1.81 -7.49 4.42
CA ASP A 27 2.35 -8.73 3.84
C ASP A 27 1.81 -9.00 2.42
N SER A 28 0.57 -8.57 2.15
CA SER A 28 -0.03 -8.66 0.82
C SER A 28 0.63 -7.70 -0.19
N ILE A 29 1.08 -6.53 0.27
CA ILE A 29 1.76 -5.49 -0.53
C ILE A 29 3.25 -5.82 -0.71
N LYS A 30 3.88 -6.44 0.29
CA LYS A 30 5.31 -6.72 0.29
C LYS A 30 5.71 -7.59 -0.90
N GLY A 31 6.71 -7.12 -1.66
CA GLY A 31 7.27 -7.84 -2.80
C GLY A 31 6.46 -7.76 -4.10
N LYS A 32 5.36 -6.99 -4.13
CA LYS A 32 4.59 -6.76 -5.37
C LYS A 32 4.99 -5.46 -6.05
N THR A 33 4.82 -5.41 -7.36
CA THR A 33 5.02 -4.17 -8.10
C THR A 33 3.83 -3.21 -7.91
N PRO A 34 4.02 -1.90 -8.10
CA PRO A 34 2.94 -0.92 -8.00
C PRO A 34 1.72 -1.27 -8.89
N GLU A 35 1.97 -1.84 -10.07
CA GLU A 35 0.93 -2.24 -11.03
C GLU A 35 0.12 -3.43 -10.52
N GLU A 36 0.78 -4.40 -9.88
CA GLU A 36 0.12 -5.56 -9.25
C GLU A 36 -0.71 -5.14 -8.04
N ILE A 37 -0.18 -4.24 -7.21
CA ILE A 37 -0.88 -3.67 -6.07
C ILE A 37 -2.14 -2.95 -6.56
N ARG A 38 -2.03 -2.10 -7.60
CA ARG A 38 -3.20 -1.43 -8.20
C ARG A 38 -4.27 -2.42 -8.66
N LYS A 39 -3.89 -3.55 -9.28
CA LYS A 39 -4.84 -4.61 -9.67
C LYS A 39 -5.51 -5.28 -8.46
N ILE A 40 -4.73 -5.64 -7.44
CA ILE A 40 -5.23 -6.32 -6.23
C ILE A 40 -6.21 -5.44 -5.46
N PHE A 41 -5.89 -4.15 -5.32
CA PHE A 41 -6.72 -3.20 -4.60
C PHE A 41 -7.75 -2.49 -5.52
N SER A 42 -7.81 -2.85 -6.80
CA SER A 42 -8.67 -2.22 -7.82
C SER A 42 -8.59 -0.69 -7.79
N ILE A 43 -7.38 -0.16 -7.66
CA ILE A 43 -7.11 1.29 -7.61
C ILE A 43 -6.86 1.77 -9.06
N ALA A 44 -7.59 2.81 -9.47
CA ALA A 44 -7.35 3.47 -10.75
C ALA A 44 -5.99 4.17 -10.75
N SER A 45 -5.29 4.14 -11.88
CA SER A 45 -4.03 4.87 -12.03
C SER A 45 -4.32 6.34 -12.28
N ASP A 46 -4.10 7.18 -11.27
CA ASP A 46 -4.24 8.64 -11.41
C ASP A 46 -2.99 9.31 -12.00
N PHE A 47 -1.90 8.55 -12.20
CA PHE A 47 -0.64 9.06 -12.73
C PHE A 47 -0.63 9.02 -14.25
N THR A 48 -0.13 10.10 -14.85
CA THR A 48 0.26 10.10 -16.26
C THR A 48 1.51 9.23 -16.47
N PRO A 49 1.72 8.65 -17.67
CA PRO A 49 2.91 7.83 -17.95
C PRO A 49 4.23 8.59 -17.74
N GLU A 50 4.21 9.91 -17.89
CA GLU A 50 5.35 10.79 -17.61
C GLU A 50 5.69 10.83 -16.10
N GLU A 51 4.67 10.99 -15.25
CA GLU A 51 4.82 11.00 -13.79
C GLU A 51 5.23 9.64 -13.25
N GLU A 52 4.68 8.54 -13.80
CA GLU A 52 5.06 7.19 -13.41
C GLU A 52 6.53 6.89 -13.76
N ALA A 53 7.01 7.37 -14.92
CA ALA A 53 8.41 7.29 -15.29
C ALA A 53 9.31 8.14 -14.37
N GLN A 54 8.86 9.32 -13.96
CA GLN A 54 9.58 10.15 -12.98
C GLN A 54 9.63 9.48 -11.61
N ILE A 55 8.52 8.93 -11.11
CA ILE A 55 8.46 8.20 -9.83
C ILE A 55 9.37 6.98 -9.87
N LYS A 56 9.38 6.23 -10.98
CA LYS A 56 10.29 5.09 -11.15
C LYS A 56 11.75 5.52 -11.14
N ARG A 57 12.09 6.61 -11.85
CA ARG A 57 13.44 7.18 -11.84
C ARG A 57 13.85 7.71 -10.46
N VAL A 58 12.96 8.39 -9.74
CA VAL A 58 13.23 8.87 -8.37
C VAL A 58 13.45 7.69 -7.41
N ARG A 59 12.66 6.62 -7.55
CA ARG A 59 12.82 5.39 -6.77
C ARG A 59 14.14 4.67 -7.07
N GLU A 60 14.59 4.70 -8.32
CA GLU A 60 15.86 4.09 -8.77
C GLU A 60 17.08 4.95 -8.44
N ASN A 61 16.95 6.29 -8.47
CA ASN A 61 18.04 7.24 -8.20
C ASN A 61 18.13 7.70 -6.74
N GLY A 62 17.12 7.41 -5.91
CA GLY A 62 17.06 7.74 -4.49
C GLY A 62 17.78 6.71 -3.62
N CYS A 63 19.12 6.70 -3.66
CA CYS A 63 19.90 6.14 -2.57
C CYS A 63 19.61 6.93 -1.27
N VAL A 64 18.94 6.26 -0.33
CA VAL A 64 18.93 6.44 1.15
C VAL A 64 18.75 7.86 1.70
N GLU A 65 17.59 8.12 2.29
CA GLU A 65 17.55 8.79 3.60
C GLU A 65 16.88 7.84 4.59
N ASP A 66 17.72 7.20 5.40
CA ASP A 66 17.38 6.51 6.64
C ASP A 66 16.75 7.49 7.63
N ARG A 67 15.63 7.09 8.26
CA ARG A 67 15.52 7.15 9.73
C ARG A 67 14.52 6.14 10.28
#